data_AF-A0A3D9JPN8-F1
#
_entry.id   AF-A0A3D9JPN8-F1
#
_cell.length_a   1.000
_cell.length_b   1.000
_cell.length_c   1.000
_cell.angle_alpha   90.00
_cell.angle_beta   90.00
_cell.angle_gamma   90.00
#
_symmetry.space_group_name_H-M   'P 1'
#
loop_
_entity.id
_entity.type
_entity.pdbx_description
1 polymer ?
#
loop_
_entity_poly.entity_id
_entity_poly.type
_entity_poly.pdbx_seq_one_letter_code
_entity_poly.pdbx_strand_id
1 'polypeptide(L)'
;MTNIGRNDPCPCGSGKKFKHCHIGESVHTEPSLQEIQLMRDTTVKNLLAQIDIYDNEGMLNHFPNHQTLVRELRSAVKAAAQVDIVRNPSHIPGKQIYNREHLGRLGKIVFAWSIPAVEHLIEVYNLQTQNFYVADLNKFVNSSALKQKKLIYARSNTNPIYVIEYNIAHTIEQWAVDGNHRVAARYQNDSSSKIEGYLLPPELHIKALMYDFMRVAYTVRTNINRAFDYQNGSQPIPVMLPMT
;
A
#
# COMPACT_ATOMS: atom_id res chain seq x y z
N MET A 1 -22.26 -8.49 24.57
CA MET A 1 -22.88 -8.78 23.27
C MET A 1 -22.00 -9.82 22.58
N THR A 2 -22.60 -10.86 22.01
CA THR A 2 -21.93 -12.08 21.56
C THR A 2 -21.02 -11.82 20.35
N ASN A 3 -19.74 -12.21 20.47
CA ASN A 3 -18.81 -12.24 19.34
C ASN A 3 -19.28 -13.32 18.36
N ILE A 4 -20.04 -12.93 17.32
CA ILE A 4 -20.45 -13.84 16.25
C ILE A 4 -19.20 -14.26 15.46
N GLY A 5 -18.89 -15.56 15.49
CA GLY A 5 -17.76 -16.14 14.77
C GLY A 5 -17.94 -16.04 13.25
N ARG A 6 -16.83 -15.90 12.52
CA ARG A 6 -16.81 -15.81 11.04
C ARG A 6 -17.60 -16.92 10.34
N ASN A 7 -17.61 -18.11 10.92
CA ASN A 7 -18.26 -19.30 10.38
C ASN A 7 -19.69 -19.52 10.90
N ASP A 8 -20.15 -18.70 11.84
CA ASP A 8 -21.49 -18.82 12.43
C ASP A 8 -22.56 -18.38 11.42
N PRO A 9 -23.82 -18.85 11.57
CA PRO A 9 -24.94 -18.35 10.80
C PRO A 9 -25.06 -16.83 10.90
N CYS A 10 -25.27 -16.15 9.76
CA CYS A 10 -25.43 -14.71 9.75
C CYS A 10 -26.76 -14.32 10.43
N PRO A 11 -26.76 -13.39 11.41
CA PRO A 11 -27.95 -13.02 12.17
C PRO A 11 -29.01 -12.26 11.34
N CYS A 12 -28.70 -11.87 10.11
CA CYS A 12 -29.63 -11.13 9.25
C CYS A 12 -30.70 -11.99 8.55
N GLY A 13 -30.80 -13.28 8.91
CA GLY A 13 -31.78 -14.20 8.33
C GLY A 13 -31.51 -14.62 6.88
N SER A 14 -30.30 -14.37 6.35
CA SER A 14 -29.97 -14.70 4.94
C SER A 14 -29.72 -16.19 4.66
N GLY A 15 -29.65 -17.04 5.70
CA GLY A 15 -29.26 -18.45 5.58
C GLY A 15 -27.78 -18.70 5.27
N LYS A 16 -26.96 -17.66 5.11
CA LYS A 16 -25.50 -17.77 4.83
C LYS A 16 -24.67 -17.68 6.11
N LYS A 17 -23.43 -18.20 6.11
CA LYS A 17 -22.45 -17.91 7.20
C LYS A 17 -22.11 -16.42 7.22
N PHE A 18 -21.78 -15.87 8.38
CA PHE A 18 -21.49 -14.46 8.60
C PHE A 18 -20.44 -13.93 7.61
N LYS A 19 -19.39 -14.73 7.33
CA LYS A 19 -18.36 -14.40 6.34
C LYS A 19 -18.86 -14.25 4.90
N HIS A 20 -19.86 -15.02 4.48
CA HIS A 20 -20.40 -15.00 3.12
C HIS A 20 -21.57 -14.04 2.95
N CYS A 21 -22.02 -13.39 4.02
CA CYS A 21 -23.14 -12.46 3.98
C CYS A 21 -22.71 -11.01 4.19
N HIS A 22 -22.15 -10.68 5.35
CA HIS A 22 -21.88 -9.30 5.77
C HIS A 22 -20.41 -8.92 5.70
N ILE A 23 -19.52 -9.89 5.85
CA ILE A 23 -18.10 -9.68 5.57
C ILE A 23 -17.87 -9.63 4.06
N GLY A 24 -18.66 -10.39 3.28
CA GLY A 24 -18.68 -10.38 1.83
C GLY A 24 -17.37 -10.90 1.23
N GLU A 25 -17.46 -11.89 0.34
CA GLU A 25 -16.35 -12.22 -0.54
C GLU A 25 -16.18 -11.06 -1.52
N SER A 26 -15.23 -10.16 -1.26
CA SER A 26 -14.48 -9.60 -2.37
C SER A 26 -13.54 -10.72 -2.80
N VAL A 27 -14.02 -11.62 -3.66
CA VAL A 27 -13.11 -12.27 -4.59
C VAL A 27 -12.62 -11.14 -5.47
N HIS A 28 -11.56 -10.45 -5.02
CA HIS A 28 -10.67 -9.82 -5.96
C HIS A 28 -10.06 -11.01 -6.67
N THR A 29 -10.60 -11.36 -7.84
CA THR A 29 -9.99 -12.38 -8.69
C THR A 29 -8.55 -11.93 -8.87
N GLU A 30 -7.63 -12.75 -8.40
CA GLU A 30 -6.22 -12.46 -8.53
C GLU A 30 -5.91 -12.28 -10.01
N PRO A 31 -5.09 -11.30 -10.38
CA PRO A 31 -4.74 -11.11 -11.78
C PRO A 31 -4.12 -12.38 -12.34
N SER A 32 -4.45 -12.72 -13.58
CA SER A 32 -3.79 -13.77 -14.34
C SER A 32 -2.31 -13.46 -14.53
N LEU A 33 -1.49 -14.48 -14.82
CA LEU A 33 -0.06 -14.29 -15.08
C LEU A 33 0.19 -13.26 -16.21
N GLN A 34 -0.64 -13.27 -17.26
CA GLN A 34 -0.56 -12.32 -18.37
C GLN A 34 -0.83 -10.88 -17.92
N GLU A 35 -1.83 -10.67 -17.06
CA GLU A 35 -2.10 -9.35 -16.48
C GLU A 35 -0.96 -8.88 -15.58
N ILE A 36 -0.34 -9.80 -14.81
CA ILE A 36 0.81 -9.46 -13.96
C ILE A 36 2.03 -9.10 -14.80
N GLN A 37 2.31 -9.85 -15.88
CA GLN A 37 3.37 -9.54 -16.83
C GLN A 37 3.15 -8.17 -17.48
N LEU A 38 1.93 -7.89 -17.96
CA LEU A 38 1.60 -6.60 -18.54
C LEU A 38 1.77 -5.45 -17.53
N MET A 39 1.34 -5.65 -16.27
CA MET A 39 1.55 -4.69 -15.19
C MET A 39 3.04 -4.43 -14.94
N ARG A 40 3.86 -5.48 -14.86
CA ARG A 40 5.31 -5.37 -14.69
C ARG A 40 5.93 -4.58 -15.83
N ASP A 41 5.67 -4.99 -17.07
CA ASP A 41 6.33 -4.42 -18.25
C ASP A 41 5.95 -2.95 -18.44
N THR A 42 4.69 -2.60 -18.19
CA THR A 42 4.22 -1.21 -18.18
C THR A 42 4.88 -0.40 -17.06
N THR A 43 4.97 -0.97 -15.85
CA THR A 43 5.60 -0.30 -14.69
C THR A 43 7.08 -0.03 -14.94
N VAL A 44 7.82 -1.03 -15.42
CA VAL A 44 9.24 -0.93 -15.77
C VAL A 44 9.44 0.16 -16.83
N LYS A 45 8.68 0.12 -17.92
CA LYS A 45 8.77 1.11 -19.00
C LYS A 45 8.56 2.53 -18.48
N ASN A 46 7.52 2.73 -17.68
CA ASN A 46 7.19 4.04 -17.13
C ASN A 46 8.24 4.55 -16.14
N LEU A 47 8.81 3.66 -15.31
CA LEU A 47 9.86 4.03 -14.36
C LEU A 47 11.17 4.41 -15.07
N LEU A 48 11.59 3.65 -16.08
CA LEU A 48 12.78 4.00 -16.86
C LEU A 48 12.63 5.36 -17.52
N ALA A 49 11.49 5.58 -18.18
CA ALA A 49 11.20 6.87 -18.80
C ALA A 49 11.11 7.99 -17.76
N GLN A 50 10.60 7.73 -16.55
CA GLN A 50 10.58 8.73 -15.48
C GLN A 50 11.98 9.08 -15.01
N ILE A 51 12.85 8.09 -14.79
CA ILE A 51 14.26 8.32 -14.44
C ILE A 51 14.93 9.18 -15.51
N ASP A 52 14.75 8.83 -16.78
CA ASP A 52 15.38 9.55 -17.90
C ASP A 52 14.89 11.00 -18.01
N ILE A 53 13.59 11.26 -17.78
CA ILE A 53 13.06 12.62 -17.74
C ILE A 53 13.70 13.43 -16.61
N TYR A 54 13.73 12.88 -15.40
CA TYR A 54 14.26 13.60 -14.23
C TYR A 54 15.77 13.85 -14.35
N ASP A 55 16.52 12.91 -14.92
CA ASP A 55 17.96 13.04 -15.22
C ASP A 55 18.20 14.11 -16.29
N ASN A 56 17.50 14.02 -17.43
CA ASN A 56 17.67 14.96 -18.56
C ASN A 56 17.22 16.39 -18.25
N GLU A 57 16.17 16.56 -17.42
CA GLU A 57 15.72 17.87 -16.95
C GLU A 57 16.58 18.40 -15.79
N GLY A 58 17.61 17.67 -15.36
CA GLY A 58 18.53 18.06 -14.29
C GLY A 58 17.89 18.11 -12.89
N MET A 59 16.70 17.51 -12.74
CA MET A 59 15.92 17.54 -11.49
C MET A 59 16.59 16.79 -10.34
N LEU A 60 17.58 15.94 -10.64
CA LEU A 60 18.32 15.15 -9.66
C LEU A 60 19.73 15.70 -9.39
N ASN A 61 20.18 16.74 -10.12
CA ASN A 61 21.58 17.20 -10.10
C ASN A 61 22.06 17.67 -8.73
N HIS A 62 21.13 18.17 -7.90
CA HIS A 62 21.42 18.64 -6.55
C HIS A 62 21.69 17.48 -5.58
N PHE A 63 21.26 16.27 -5.89
CA PHE A 63 21.47 15.12 -5.03
C PHE A 63 22.94 14.68 -5.05
N PRO A 64 23.58 14.46 -3.88
CA PRO A 64 24.96 13.98 -3.83
C PRO A 64 25.13 12.67 -4.61
N ASN A 65 26.14 12.61 -5.47
CA ASN A 65 26.40 11.44 -6.33
C ASN A 65 25.21 11.05 -7.23
N HIS A 66 24.41 12.01 -7.71
CA HIS A 66 23.21 11.73 -8.52
C HIS A 66 23.46 10.79 -9.71
N GLN A 67 24.61 10.89 -10.39
CA GLN A 67 24.94 10.00 -11.51
C GLN A 67 25.02 8.53 -11.10
N THR A 68 25.58 8.25 -9.92
CA THR A 68 25.60 6.91 -9.35
C THR A 68 24.19 6.46 -8.98
N LEU A 69 23.42 7.30 -8.29
CA LEU A 69 22.02 7.01 -7.97
C LEU A 69 21.22 6.66 -9.24
N VAL A 70 21.24 7.51 -10.26
CA VAL A 70 20.52 7.31 -11.52
C VAL A 70 20.92 6.00 -12.18
N ARG A 71 22.22 5.69 -12.24
CA ARG A 71 22.73 4.42 -12.79
C ARG A 71 22.20 3.21 -12.02
N GLU A 72 22.21 3.27 -10.69
CA GLU A 72 21.69 2.20 -9.82
C GLU A 72 20.18 2.02 -9.98
N LEU A 73 19.41 3.12 -10.03
CA LEU A 73 17.97 3.08 -10.26
C LEU A 73 17.66 2.45 -11.63
N ARG A 74 18.35 2.87 -12.70
CA ARG A 74 18.21 2.26 -14.04
C ARG A 74 18.53 0.77 -14.01
N SER A 75 19.59 0.38 -13.32
CA SER A 75 20.00 -1.02 -13.20
C SER A 75 18.96 -1.86 -12.47
N ALA A 76 18.45 -1.38 -11.34
CA ALA A 76 17.42 -2.06 -10.56
C ALA A 76 16.13 -2.27 -11.35
N VAL A 77 15.66 -1.24 -12.08
CA VAL A 77 14.45 -1.35 -12.91
C VAL A 77 14.64 -2.34 -14.06
N LYS A 78 15.80 -2.34 -14.72
CA LYS A 78 16.12 -3.30 -15.78
C LYS A 78 16.20 -4.74 -15.26
N ALA A 79 16.82 -4.94 -14.10
CA ALA A 79 16.89 -6.27 -13.46
C ALA A 79 15.48 -6.81 -13.15
N ALA A 80 14.58 -5.96 -12.63
CA ALA A 80 13.20 -6.35 -12.33
C ALA A 80 12.38 -6.79 -13.56
N ALA A 81 12.79 -6.41 -14.77
CA ALA A 81 12.15 -6.85 -16.01
C ALA A 81 12.65 -8.23 -16.49
N GLN A 82 13.84 -8.64 -16.04
CA GLN A 82 14.54 -9.83 -16.55
C GLN A 82 14.35 -11.08 -15.68
N VAL A 83 13.85 -10.91 -14.45
CA VAL A 83 13.59 -12.01 -13.53
C VAL A 83 12.16 -12.51 -13.62
N ASP A 84 11.96 -13.78 -13.26
CA ASP A 84 10.63 -14.34 -13.07
C ASP A 84 9.88 -13.57 -11.99
N ILE A 85 8.56 -13.39 -12.19
CA ILE A 85 7.74 -12.66 -11.23
C ILE A 85 7.57 -13.51 -9.97
N VAL A 86 8.15 -13.06 -8.87
CA VAL A 86 8.02 -13.72 -7.58
C VAL A 86 6.90 -13.08 -6.76
N ARG A 87 5.89 -13.89 -6.42
CA ARG A 87 4.82 -13.52 -5.50
C ARG A 87 5.35 -13.43 -4.07
N ASN A 88 4.75 -12.55 -3.27
CA ASN A 88 4.99 -12.48 -1.83
C ASN A 88 4.76 -13.87 -1.17
N PRO A 89 5.74 -14.43 -0.45
CA PRO A 89 5.64 -15.77 0.11
C PRO A 89 4.62 -15.87 1.25
N SER A 90 4.36 -14.78 1.96
CA SER A 90 3.36 -14.72 3.04
C SER A 90 1.95 -14.46 2.50
N HIS A 91 1.78 -14.30 1.18
CA HIS A 91 0.46 -14.17 0.59
C HIS A 91 -0.24 -15.52 0.49
N ILE A 92 -1.50 -15.56 0.91
CA ILE A 92 -2.36 -16.75 0.82
C ILE A 92 -3.41 -16.49 -0.26
N PRO A 93 -3.51 -17.35 -1.30
CA PRO A 93 -4.48 -17.15 -2.37
C PRO A 93 -5.92 -16.98 -1.88
N GLY A 94 -6.65 -16.04 -2.49
CA GLY A 94 -8.04 -15.73 -2.12
C GLY A 94 -8.20 -14.97 -0.81
N LYS A 95 -7.11 -14.55 -0.16
CA LYS A 95 -7.15 -13.58 0.95
C LYS A 95 -7.15 -12.15 0.43
N GLN A 96 -7.42 -11.23 1.34
CA GLN A 96 -7.58 -9.80 1.05
C GLN A 96 -6.26 -9.18 0.54
N ILE A 97 -6.41 -8.38 -0.50
CA ILE A 97 -5.36 -7.54 -1.08
C ILE A 97 -5.86 -6.10 -1.04
N TYR A 98 -5.00 -5.18 -0.67
CA TYR A 98 -5.27 -3.76 -0.80
C TYR A 98 -4.58 -3.20 -2.04
N ASN A 99 -5.36 -2.68 -2.99
CA ASN A 99 -4.85 -2.08 -4.21
C ASN A 99 -4.98 -0.57 -4.16
N ARG A 100 -3.95 0.14 -4.61
CA ARG A 100 -4.01 1.59 -4.81
C ARG A 100 -3.28 2.02 -6.05
N GLU A 101 -3.91 2.93 -6.76
CA GLU A 101 -3.40 3.53 -7.98
C GLU A 101 -2.64 4.82 -7.65
N HIS A 102 -1.49 4.99 -8.28
CA HIS A 102 -0.62 6.13 -8.10
C HIS A 102 -0.46 6.78 -9.46
N LEU A 103 -0.94 8.01 -9.58
CA LEU A 103 -0.74 8.81 -10.77
C LEU A 103 0.66 9.43 -10.72
N GLY A 104 1.44 9.21 -11.77
CA GLY A 104 2.70 9.87 -12.02
C GLY A 104 2.68 10.61 -13.35
N ARG A 105 3.77 11.32 -13.66
CA ARG A 105 3.92 12.11 -14.89
C ARG A 105 3.75 11.29 -16.17
N LEU A 106 4.08 9.99 -16.12
CA LEU A 106 4.05 9.08 -17.27
C LEU A 106 2.94 8.03 -17.19
N GLY A 107 1.98 8.23 -16.30
CA GLY A 107 0.82 7.35 -16.15
C GLY A 107 0.73 6.72 -14.77
N LYS A 108 -0.05 5.65 -14.71
CA LYS A 108 -0.49 5.02 -13.46
C LYS A 108 0.40 3.84 -13.08
N ILE A 109 0.77 3.76 -11.82
CA ILE A 109 1.36 2.58 -11.18
C ILE A 109 0.40 2.06 -10.13
N VAL A 110 0.11 0.77 -10.14
CA VAL A 110 -0.71 0.13 -9.11
C VAL A 110 0.20 -0.58 -8.12
N PHE A 111 0.04 -0.27 -6.84
CA PHE A 111 0.64 -1.06 -5.76
C PHE A 111 -0.43 -1.90 -5.10
N ALA A 112 -0.09 -3.17 -4.87
CA ALA A 112 -0.94 -4.15 -4.23
C ALA A 112 -0.24 -4.69 -2.99
N TRP A 113 -0.88 -4.56 -1.82
CA TRP A 113 -0.39 -5.08 -0.54
C TRP A 113 -1.17 -6.34 -0.15
N SER A 114 -0.44 -7.39 0.18
CA SER A 114 -1.00 -8.60 0.79
C SER A 114 -1.32 -8.32 2.25
N ILE A 115 -2.61 -8.34 2.63
CA ILE A 115 -2.99 -8.19 4.03
C ILE A 115 -2.43 -9.32 4.91
N PRO A 116 -2.42 -10.60 4.49
CA PRO A 116 -1.71 -11.65 5.23
C PRO A 116 -0.22 -11.37 5.45
N ALA A 117 0.46 -10.74 4.49
CA ALA A 117 1.87 -10.38 4.66
C ALA A 117 2.03 -9.21 5.65
N VAL A 118 1.09 -8.26 5.66
CA VAL A 118 1.04 -7.19 6.68
C VAL A 118 0.83 -7.78 8.07
N GLU A 119 -0.13 -8.69 8.24
CA GLU A 119 -0.38 -9.42 9.50
C GLU A 119 0.89 -10.16 9.97
N HIS A 120 1.53 -10.90 9.07
CA HIS A 120 2.78 -11.60 9.37
C HIS A 120 3.91 -10.66 9.82
N LEU A 121 4.06 -9.49 9.18
CA LEU A 121 5.06 -8.50 9.59
C LEU A 121 4.74 -7.88 10.96
N ILE A 122 3.47 -7.62 11.26
CA ILE A 122 3.05 -7.13 12.58
C ILE A 122 3.46 -8.14 13.67
N GLU A 123 3.22 -9.43 13.44
CA GLU A 123 3.60 -10.50 14.36
C GLU A 123 5.11 -10.64 14.51
N VAL A 124 5.84 -10.77 13.40
CA VAL A 124 7.30 -11.01 13.41
C VAL A 124 8.07 -9.86 14.04
N TYR A 125 7.64 -8.62 13.79
CA TYR A 125 8.29 -7.42 14.34
C TYR A 125 7.65 -6.96 15.66
N ASN A 126 6.68 -7.70 16.20
CA ASN A 126 5.96 -7.40 17.44
C ASN A 126 5.49 -5.93 17.52
N LEU A 127 4.91 -5.43 16.43
CA LEU A 127 4.49 -4.03 16.35
C LEU A 127 3.41 -3.76 17.38
N GLN A 128 3.49 -2.59 18.03
CA GLN A 128 2.49 -2.15 18.99
C GLN A 128 1.45 -1.25 18.30
N THR A 129 0.25 -1.23 18.86
CA THR A 129 -0.80 -0.35 18.38
C THR A 129 -0.56 1.10 18.83
N GLN A 130 -1.10 2.04 18.06
CA GLN A 130 -1.18 3.45 18.42
C GLN A 130 -2.48 4.07 17.89
N ASN A 131 -2.78 5.29 18.35
CA ASN A 131 -4.01 5.98 17.97
C ASN A 131 -3.78 6.97 16.82
N PHE A 132 -4.64 6.91 15.81
CA PHE A 132 -4.64 7.81 14.65
C PHE A 132 -5.89 8.66 14.63
N TYR A 133 -5.79 9.91 14.20
CA TYR A 133 -6.97 10.73 13.94
C TYR A 133 -7.69 10.22 12.70
N VAL A 134 -9.01 10.00 12.81
CA VAL A 134 -9.79 9.47 11.68
C VAL A 134 -9.86 10.47 10.53
N ALA A 135 -9.79 11.78 10.80
CA ALA A 135 -9.73 12.81 9.76
C ALA A 135 -8.52 12.65 8.84
N ASP A 136 -7.33 12.34 9.38
CA ASP A 136 -6.12 12.22 8.58
C ASP A 136 -6.15 10.99 7.68
N LEU A 137 -6.61 9.85 8.22
CA LEU A 137 -6.75 8.63 7.44
C LEU A 137 -7.86 8.73 6.39
N ASN A 138 -8.98 9.40 6.72
CA ASN A 138 -10.14 9.49 5.84
C ASN A 138 -9.87 10.30 4.56
N LYS A 139 -8.87 11.19 4.54
CA LYS A 139 -8.40 11.90 3.33
C LYS A 139 -8.11 10.95 2.17
N PHE A 140 -7.68 9.73 2.49
CA PHE A 140 -7.28 8.73 1.51
C PHE A 140 -8.31 7.62 1.33
N VAL A 141 -9.39 7.58 2.11
CA VAL A 141 -10.43 6.55 1.97
C VAL A 141 -11.28 6.84 0.74
N ASN A 142 -11.37 5.86 -0.17
CA ASN A 142 -12.27 5.97 -1.32
C ASN A 142 -13.72 5.66 -0.90
N SER A 143 -14.46 6.70 -0.52
CA SER A 143 -15.84 6.60 -0.05
C SER A 143 -16.79 5.95 -1.06
N SER A 144 -16.57 6.11 -2.38
CA SER A 144 -17.44 5.52 -3.41
C SER A 144 -17.25 4.01 -3.55
N ALA A 145 -16.11 3.48 -3.12
CA ALA A 145 -15.82 2.05 -3.08
C ALA A 145 -16.36 1.36 -1.81
N LEU A 146 -16.93 2.12 -0.87
CA LEU A 146 -17.43 1.56 0.39
C LEU A 146 -18.84 0.98 0.23
N LYS A 147 -19.01 -0.27 0.65
CA LYS A 147 -20.34 -0.91 0.71
C LYS A 147 -21.09 -0.41 1.94
N GLN A 148 -22.21 0.29 1.74
CA GLN A 148 -23.03 0.86 2.83
C GLN A 148 -23.38 -0.15 3.94
N LYS A 149 -23.69 -1.40 3.56
CA LYS A 149 -24.01 -2.48 4.52
C LYS A 149 -22.85 -2.82 5.46
N LYS A 150 -21.59 -2.59 5.06
CA LYS A 150 -20.40 -2.83 5.88
C LYS A 150 -20.16 -1.71 6.91
N LEU A 151 -20.72 -0.52 6.71
CA LEU A 151 -20.54 0.60 7.64
C LEU A 151 -21.22 0.35 8.98
N ILE A 152 -22.37 -0.34 9.00
CA ILE A 152 -23.10 -0.65 10.24
C ILE A 152 -22.24 -1.53 11.17
N TYR A 153 -21.63 -2.59 10.62
CA TYR A 153 -20.71 -3.45 11.38
C TYR A 153 -19.41 -2.73 11.74
N ALA A 154 -18.91 -1.85 10.86
CA ALA A 154 -17.68 -1.12 11.10
C ALA A 154 -17.78 -0.15 12.31
N ARG A 155 -18.98 0.34 12.64
CA ARG A 155 -19.22 1.22 13.80
C ARG A 155 -18.95 0.54 15.14
N SER A 156 -19.25 -0.75 15.26
CA SER A 156 -19.05 -1.52 16.50
C SER A 156 -17.73 -2.29 16.53
N ASN A 157 -16.96 -2.30 15.44
CA ASN A 157 -15.71 -3.03 15.36
C ASN A 157 -14.55 -2.21 15.97
N THR A 158 -13.95 -2.76 17.02
CA THR A 158 -12.85 -2.16 17.79
C THR A 158 -11.49 -2.80 17.50
N ASN A 159 -11.41 -3.76 16.58
CA ASN A 159 -10.11 -4.32 16.22
C ASN A 159 -9.20 -3.19 15.70
N PRO A 160 -7.87 -3.31 15.85
CA PRO A 160 -6.96 -2.37 15.23
C PRO A 160 -7.07 -2.37 13.70
N ILE A 161 -6.76 -1.25 13.06
CA ILE A 161 -6.58 -1.13 11.61
C ILE A 161 -5.10 -1.31 11.23
N TYR A 162 -4.82 -1.46 9.93
CA TYR A 162 -3.45 -1.48 9.41
C TYR A 162 -3.18 -0.20 8.62
N VAL A 163 -2.16 0.54 9.06
CA VAL A 163 -1.77 1.82 8.50
C VAL A 163 -0.35 1.67 7.95
N ILE A 164 -0.11 2.12 6.72
CA ILE A 164 1.24 2.24 6.18
C ILE A 164 1.65 3.71 6.17
N GLU A 165 2.93 3.94 6.40
CA GLU A 165 3.56 5.24 6.15
C GLU A 165 4.01 5.32 4.69
N TYR A 166 3.30 6.08 3.88
CA TYR A 166 3.57 6.22 2.46
C TYR A 166 4.27 7.54 2.17
N ASN A 167 5.44 7.47 1.52
CA ASN A 167 6.21 8.65 1.15
C ASN A 167 5.74 9.20 -0.23
N ILE A 168 5.10 10.37 -0.23
CA ILE A 168 4.63 11.07 -1.44
C ILE A 168 5.39 12.39 -1.57
N ALA A 169 6.48 12.40 -2.34
CA ALA A 169 7.32 13.60 -2.44
C ALA A 169 7.66 14.14 -1.04
N HIS A 170 7.48 15.44 -0.83
CA HIS A 170 7.79 16.14 0.42
C HIS A 170 6.94 15.74 1.64
N THR A 171 5.91 14.90 1.49
CA THR A 171 5.03 14.53 2.61
C THR A 171 5.08 13.05 2.95
N ILE A 172 5.08 12.79 4.25
CA ILE A 172 4.87 11.47 4.82
C ILE A 172 3.38 11.37 5.14
N GLU A 173 2.67 10.52 4.41
CA GLU A 173 1.23 10.32 4.58
C GLU A 173 0.94 8.97 5.23
N GLN A 174 -0.14 8.90 6.01
CA GLN A 174 -0.57 7.67 6.68
C GLN A 174 -1.82 7.12 6.01
N TRP A 175 -1.72 5.91 5.47
CA TRP A 175 -2.78 5.30 4.67
C TRP A 175 -3.30 4.02 5.31
N ALA A 176 -4.62 3.93 5.51
CA ALA A 176 -5.26 2.70 5.93
C ALA A 176 -5.28 1.68 4.77
N VAL A 177 -4.49 0.61 4.89
CA VAL A 177 -4.49 -0.52 3.94
C VAL A 177 -5.49 -1.61 4.34
N ASP A 178 -5.88 -1.65 5.62
CA ASP A 178 -7.06 -2.36 6.09
C ASP A 178 -7.91 -1.45 6.98
N GLY A 179 -9.21 -1.74 7.09
CA GLY A 179 -10.09 -1.02 8.00
C GLY A 179 -10.66 0.28 7.44
N ASN A 180 -10.59 0.50 6.13
CA ASN A 180 -11.16 1.68 5.45
C ASN A 180 -12.64 1.93 5.81
N HIS A 181 -13.47 0.88 5.93
CA HIS A 181 -14.86 1.03 6.40
C HIS A 181 -14.97 1.51 7.85
N ARG A 182 -14.03 1.12 8.72
CA ARG A 182 -13.97 1.55 10.14
C ARG A 182 -13.54 3.01 10.25
N VAL A 183 -12.55 3.42 9.46
CA VAL A 183 -12.14 4.82 9.36
C VAL A 183 -13.32 5.69 8.90
N ALA A 184 -13.95 5.34 7.78
CA ALA A 184 -15.08 6.10 7.25
C ALA A 184 -16.28 6.13 8.21
N ALA A 185 -16.62 5.00 8.84
CA ALA A 185 -17.73 4.93 9.78
C ALA A 185 -17.50 5.80 11.02
N ARG A 186 -16.28 5.84 11.56
CA ARG A 186 -15.93 6.72 12.68
C ARG A 186 -15.90 8.18 12.25
N TYR A 187 -15.31 8.50 11.10
CA TYR A 187 -15.28 9.86 10.57
C TYR A 187 -16.69 10.45 10.36
N GLN A 188 -17.63 9.65 9.86
CA GLN A 188 -19.04 10.06 9.71
C GLN A 188 -19.75 10.34 11.03
N ASN A 189 -19.28 9.76 12.14
CA ASN A 189 -19.86 9.93 13.46
C ASN A 189 -19.20 11.10 14.21
N ASP A 190 -17.86 11.12 14.21
CA ASP A 190 -17.04 12.16 14.81
C ASP A 190 -15.70 12.22 14.07
N SER A 191 -15.50 13.27 13.29
CA SER A 191 -14.28 13.49 12.49
C SER A 191 -13.04 13.75 13.34
N SER A 192 -13.20 14.19 14.59
CA SER A 192 -12.10 14.44 15.53
C SER A 192 -11.67 13.19 16.31
N SER A 193 -12.45 12.11 16.21
CA SER A 193 -12.19 10.87 16.93
C SER A 193 -10.87 10.20 16.53
N LYS A 194 -10.42 9.27 17.38
CA LYS A 194 -9.24 8.44 17.12
C LYS A 194 -9.63 6.99 16.87
N ILE A 195 -8.77 6.28 16.14
CA ILE A 195 -8.86 4.84 15.89
C ILE A 195 -7.52 4.17 16.17
N GLU A 196 -7.57 3.02 16.82
CA GLU A 196 -6.38 2.21 17.10
C GLU A 196 -5.91 1.47 15.82
N GLY A 197 -4.61 1.42 15.59
CA GLY A 197 -4.02 0.67 14.48
C GLY A 197 -2.54 0.37 14.66
N TYR A 198 -2.02 -0.49 13.78
CA TYR A 198 -0.59 -0.72 13.62
C TYR A 198 -0.04 0.18 12.53
N LEU A 199 1.07 0.88 12.80
CA LEU A 199 1.82 1.62 11.77
C LEU A 199 2.94 0.75 11.23
N LEU A 200 2.98 0.58 9.92
CA LEU A 200 4.09 -0.04 9.23
C LEU A 200 4.89 1.04 8.50
N PRO A 201 6.14 1.31 8.91
CA PRO A 201 7.02 2.23 8.19
C PRO A 201 7.46 1.66 6.83
N PRO A 202 8.04 2.48 5.93
CA PRO A 202 8.39 2.07 4.56
C PRO A 202 9.20 0.78 4.47
N GLU A 203 10.24 0.64 5.28
CA GLU A 203 11.14 -0.51 5.31
C GLU A 203 10.44 -1.83 5.68
N LEU A 204 9.27 -1.75 6.34
CA LEU A 204 8.45 -2.92 6.65
C LEU A 204 7.38 -3.13 5.59
N HIS A 205 6.54 -2.14 5.31
CA HIS A 205 5.34 -2.39 4.49
C HIS A 205 5.68 -2.69 3.03
N ILE A 206 6.84 -2.29 2.51
CA ILE A 206 7.29 -2.68 1.16
C ILE A 206 7.46 -4.21 1.07
N LYS A 207 7.84 -4.89 2.15
CA LYS A 207 7.94 -6.36 2.21
C LYS A 207 6.58 -7.04 2.08
N ALA A 208 5.47 -6.32 2.26
CA ALA A 208 4.11 -6.83 2.07
C ALA A 208 3.55 -6.61 0.66
N LEU A 209 4.30 -5.97 -0.26
CA LEU A 209 3.87 -5.83 -1.65
C LEU A 209 3.76 -7.21 -2.33
N MET A 210 2.74 -7.34 -3.17
CA MET A 210 2.32 -8.61 -3.78
C MET A 210 3.39 -9.24 -4.68
N TYR A 211 4.16 -8.44 -5.40
CA TYR A 211 5.17 -8.90 -6.34
C TYR A 211 6.51 -8.19 -6.11
N ASP A 212 7.60 -8.86 -6.44
CA ASP A 212 8.97 -8.33 -6.43
C ASP A 212 9.16 -7.04 -7.22
N PHE A 213 8.68 -6.97 -8.46
CA PHE A 213 8.81 -5.77 -9.28
C PHE A 213 8.09 -4.56 -8.65
N MET A 214 7.03 -4.79 -7.86
CA MET A 214 6.37 -3.71 -7.12
C MET A 214 7.25 -3.15 -6.00
N ARG A 215 8.07 -3.99 -5.35
CA ARG A 215 9.04 -3.55 -4.34
C ARG A 215 10.12 -2.69 -4.97
N VAL A 216 10.65 -3.12 -6.12
CA VAL A 216 11.60 -2.31 -6.90
C VAL A 216 10.96 -1.00 -7.34
N ALA A 217 9.75 -1.06 -7.88
CA ALA A 217 9.02 0.11 -8.35
C ALA A 217 8.75 1.14 -7.25
N TYR A 218 8.32 0.69 -6.07
CA TYR A 218 8.15 1.55 -4.90
C TYR A 218 9.47 2.18 -4.51
N THR A 219 10.53 1.36 -4.36
CA THR A 219 11.86 1.82 -3.94
C THR A 219 12.41 2.89 -4.86
N VAL A 220 12.36 2.64 -6.17
CA VAL A 220 12.84 3.56 -7.20
C VAL A 220 12.05 4.87 -7.16
N ARG A 221 10.71 4.80 -7.11
CA ARG A 221 9.86 5.98 -7.05
C ARG A 221 10.15 6.83 -5.81
N THR A 222 10.30 6.21 -4.65
CA THR A 222 10.62 6.93 -3.42
C THR A 222 12.01 7.55 -3.46
N ASN A 223 13.00 6.88 -4.05
CA ASN A 223 14.34 7.43 -4.20
C ASN A 223 14.37 8.63 -5.16
N ILE A 224 13.63 8.57 -6.28
CA ILE A 224 13.46 9.72 -7.18
C ILE A 224 12.83 10.89 -6.43
N ASN A 225 11.76 10.65 -5.67
CA ASN A 225 11.10 11.67 -4.87
C ASN A 225 12.05 12.28 -3.85
N ARG A 226 12.76 11.47 -3.07
CA ARG A 226 13.74 11.96 -2.07
C ARG A 226 14.86 12.78 -2.71
N ALA A 227 15.36 12.35 -3.87
CA ALA A 227 16.40 13.07 -4.58
C ALA A 227 15.90 14.41 -5.14
N PHE A 228 14.66 14.44 -5.65
CA PHE A 228 13.99 15.68 -6.02
C PHE A 228 13.77 16.59 -4.80
N ASP A 229 13.40 16.03 -3.65
CA ASP A 229 13.10 16.81 -2.45
C ASP A 229 14.32 17.45 -1.80
N TYR A 230 15.50 16.82 -1.96
CA TYR A 230 16.78 17.38 -1.54
C TYR A 230 17.03 18.77 -2.17
N GLN A 231 16.60 18.99 -3.41
CA GLN A 231 16.69 20.30 -4.07
C GLN A 231 15.89 21.40 -3.34
N ASN A 232 14.80 21.03 -2.67
CA ASN A 232 13.89 21.98 -2.02
C ASN A 232 14.23 22.22 -0.54
N GLY A 233 15.45 21.86 -0.09
CA GLY A 233 15.95 22.14 1.26
C GLY A 233 15.43 21.20 2.35
N SER A 234 14.81 20.07 1.97
CA SER A 234 14.40 19.03 2.92
C SER A 234 15.63 18.27 3.45
N GLN A 235 15.62 17.91 4.73
CA GLN A 235 16.68 17.07 5.32
C GLN A 235 16.81 15.76 4.54
N PRO A 236 18.03 15.26 4.30
CA PRO A 236 18.25 14.05 3.52
C PRO A 236 17.63 12.85 4.22
N ILE A 237 16.53 12.33 3.67
CA ILE A 237 16.04 11.00 4.04
C ILE A 237 16.93 9.98 3.32
N PRO A 238 17.56 9.02 4.02
CA PRO A 238 18.44 8.04 3.39
C PRO A 238 17.77 7.34 2.20
N VAL A 239 18.50 7.13 1.10
CA VAL A 239 18.01 6.36 -0.05
C VAL A 239 17.65 4.94 0.40
N MET A 240 16.51 4.41 -0.04
CA MET A 240 16.21 2.99 0.15
C MET A 240 17.07 2.18 -0.81
N LEU A 241 17.90 1.30 -0.28
CA LEU A 241 18.65 0.37 -1.12
C LEU A 241 17.66 -0.54 -1.87
N PRO A 242 17.83 -0.76 -3.18
CA PRO A 242 17.04 -1.74 -3.91
C PRO A 242 17.13 -3.09 -3.19
N MET A 243 15.99 -3.69 -2.85
CA MET A 243 15.99 -5.07 -2.39
C MET A 243 16.41 -5.96 -3.57
N THR A 244 17.59 -6.58 -3.45
CA THR A 244 18.09 -7.62 -4.35
C THR A 244 17.24 -8.87 -4.28
#